data_AF-A0A7Y2D1Q2-F1
#
_entry.id   AF-A0A7Y2D1Q2-F1
#
_cell.length_a   1.000
_cell.length_b   1.000
_cell.length_c   1.000
_cell.angle_alpha   90.00
_cell.angle_beta   90.00
_cell.angle_gamma   90.00
#
_symmetry.space_group_name_H-M   'P 1'
#
loop_
_entity.id
_entity.type
_entity.pdbx_description
1 polymer ?
#
loop_
_entity_poly.entity_id
_entity_poly.type
_entity_poly.pdbx_seq_one_letter_code
_entity_poly.pdbx_strand_id
1 'polypeptide(L)' 'EAFLKEHLGALDEYNYYVVGASSFIKGMKELLVSNGIKPAQIKEDDYG' A
#
# COMPACT_ATOMS: atom_id res chain seq x y z
N GLU A 1 18.28 -2.97 -8.06
CA GLU A 1 17.68 -3.39 -6.78
C GLU A 1 17.87 -2.41 -5.61
N ALA A 2 18.79 -1.44 -5.66
CA ALA A 2 19.08 -0.56 -4.51
C ALA A 2 18.00 0.50 -4.21
N PHE A 3 17.31 1.03 -5.23
CA PHE A 3 16.37 2.15 -5.07
C PHE A 3 15.17 1.85 -4.16
N LEU A 4 14.66 0.61 -4.17
CA LEU A 4 13.52 0.25 -3.32
C LEU A 4 13.91 0.16 -1.83
N LYS A 5 15.10 -0.35 -1.51
CA LYS A 5 15.50 -0.61 -0.12
C LYS A 5 15.83 0.67 0.66
N GLU A 6 16.38 1.69 -0.01
CA GLU A 6 16.71 2.97 0.64
C GLU A 6 15.49 3.81 1.00
N HIS A 7 14.32 3.52 0.43
CA HIS A 7 13.08 4.25 0.68
C HIS A 7 12.05 3.46 1.52
N LEU A 8 12.37 2.22 1.92
CA LEU A 8 11.57 1.44 2.87
C LEU A 8 11.50 2.08 4.27
N GLY A 9 12.39 3.02 4.61
CA GLY A 9 12.37 3.72 5.89
C GLY A 9 11.30 4.80 6.02
N ALA A 10 10.73 5.25 4.90
CA ALA A 10 9.78 6.38 4.83
C ALA A 10 8.46 5.95 4.17
N LEU A 11 7.93 4.78 4.57
CA LEU A 11 6.69 4.25 3.99
C LEU A 11 5.49 5.18 4.21
N ASP A 12 5.55 6.07 5.20
CA ASP A 12 4.54 7.07 5.54
C ASP A 12 4.61 8.34 4.68
N GLU A 13 5.60 8.50 3.81
CA GLU A 13 5.71 9.66 2.90
C GLU A 13 5.01 9.45 1.55
N TYR A 14 4.61 8.22 1.23
CA TYR A 14 4.08 7.86 -0.09
C TYR A 14 2.56 7.65 -0.09
N ASN A 15 1.96 7.85 -1.27
CA ASN A 15 0.60 7.40 -1.56
C ASN A 15 0.65 6.04 -2.26
N TYR A 16 -0.18 5.10 -1.82
CA TYR A 16 -0.22 3.73 -2.31
C TYR A 16 -1.46 3.51 -3.15
N TYR A 17 -1.28 3.04 -4.39
CA TYR A 17 -2.36 2.67 -5.28
C TYR A 17 -2.43 1.15 -5.37
N VAL A 18 -3.53 0.57 -4.88
CA VAL A 18 -3.78 -0.86 -4.87
C VAL A 18 -4.90 -1.15 -5.85
N VAL A 19 -4.57 -1.91 -6.90
CA VAL A 19 -5.49 -2.23 -7.99
C VAL A 19 -5.58 -3.75 -8.11
N GLY A 20 -6.78 -4.32 -7.95
CA GLY A 20 -6.92 -5.76 -7.77
C GLY A 20 -8.36 -6.24 -7.65
N ALA A 21 -8.53 -7.55 -7.49
CA ALA A 21 -9.79 -8.12 -7.01
C ALA A 21 -10.03 -7.73 -5.54
N SER A 22 -11.29 -7.66 -5.09
CA SER A 22 -11.63 -7.14 -3.75
C SER A 22 -10.92 -7.86 -2.60
N SER A 23 -10.72 -9.17 -2.70
CA SER A 23 -10.01 -9.97 -1.68
C SER A 23 -8.53 -9.62 -1.57
N PHE A 24 -7.89 -9.34 -2.71
CA PHE A 24 -6.51 -8.88 -2.77
C PHE A 24 -6.38 -7.46 -2.21
N ILE A 25 -7.27 -6.54 -2.63
CA ILE A 25 -7.27 -5.16 -2.14
C ILE A 25 -7.39 -5.15 -0.62
N LYS A 26 -8.31 -5.94 -0.06
CA LYS A 26 -8.49 -6.07 1.38
C LYS A 26 -7.22 -6.55 2.09
N GLY A 27 -6.64 -7.66 1.61
CA GLY A 27 -5.40 -8.20 2.21
C GLY A 27 -4.23 -7.21 2.12
N MET A 28 -4.12 -6.49 1.00
CA MET A 28 -3.08 -5.49 0.85
C MET A 28 -3.26 -4.26 1.74
N LYS A 29 -4.49 -3.78 1.88
CA LYS A 29 -4.81 -2.69 2.79
C LYS A 29 -4.43 -3.04 4.23
N GLU A 30 -4.78 -4.25 4.69
CA GLU A 30 -4.44 -4.74 6.02
C GLU A 30 -2.93 -4.78 6.23
N LEU A 31 -2.18 -5.28 5.24
CA LEU A 31 -0.72 -5.30 5.30
C LEU A 31 -0.11 -3.89 5.37
N LEU A 32 -0.54 -2.96 4.52
CA LEU A 32 -0.02 -1.58 4.49
C LEU A 32 -0.30 -0.87 5.83
N VAL A 33 -1.52 -1.00 6.36
CA VAL A 33 -1.87 -0.42 7.65
C VAL A 33 -1.04 -1.03 8.79
N SER A 34 -0.80 -2.35 8.77
CA SER A 34 0.05 -3.01 9.77
C SER A 34 1.52 -2.55 9.74
N ASN A 35 1.99 -2.01 8.61
CA ASN A 35 3.32 -1.44 8.44
C ASN A 35 3.36 0.08 8.72
N GLY A 36 2.29 0.66 9.28
CA GLY A 36 2.25 2.05 9.71
C GLY A 36 1.75 3.05 8.66
N ILE A 37 1.32 2.59 7.49
CA ILE A 37 0.76 3.47 6.45
C ILE A 37 -0.65 3.90 6.84
N LYS A 38 -0.94 5.20 6.75
CA LYS A 38 -2.26 5.73 7.13
C LYS A 38 -3.29 5.33 6.08
N PRO A 39 -4.52 4.94 6.47
CA PRO A 39 -5.58 4.60 5.52
C PRO A 39 -5.87 5.68 4.48
N ALA A 40 -5.69 6.97 4.83
CA ALA A 40 -5.89 8.10 3.93
C ALA A 40 -4.90 8.13 2.74
N GLN A 41 -3.76 7.45 2.85
CA GLN A 41 -2.73 7.34 1.82
C GLN A 41 -2.94 6.16 0.88
N ILE A 42 -3.94 5.31 1.15
CA ILE A 42 -4.24 4.13 0.35
C ILE A 42 -5.39 4.48 -0.60
N LYS A 43 -5.15 4.30 -1.90
CA LYS A 43 -6.13 4.45 -2.98
C LYS A 43 -6.40 3.06 -3.54
N GLU A 44 -7.67 2.70 -3.58
CA GLU A 44 -8.14 1.38 -3.97
C GLU A 44 -8.88 1.52 -5.29
N ASP A 45 -8.59 0.64 -6.24
CA ASP A 45 -9.33 0.53 -7.50
C ASP A 45 -9.63 -0.95 -7.75
N ASP A 46 -10.92 -1.29 -7.69
CA ASP A 46 -11.40 -2.65 -7.88
C ASP A 46 -11.80 -2.83 -9.35
N TYR A 47 -11.16 -3.78 -10.03
CA TYR A 47 -11.49 -4.13 -11.41
C TYR A 47 -12.35 -5.40 -11.53
N GLY A 48 -12.79 -6.01 -10.42
CA GLY A 48 -13.64 -7.20 -10.41
C GLY A 48 -13.72 -7.94 -9.07
#